data_AF-A0A1V5IJS4-F1
#
_entry.id   AF-A0A1V5IJS4-F1
#
_cell.length_a   1.000
_cell.length_b   1.000
_cell.length_c   1.000
_cell.angle_alpha   90.00
_cell.angle_beta   90.00
_cell.angle_gamma   90.00
#
_symmetry.space_group_name_H-M   'P 1'
#
loop_
_entity.id
_entity.type
_entity.pdbx_description
1 polymer ?
#
loop_
_entity_poly.entity_id
_entity_poly.type
_entity_poly.pdbx_seq_one_letter_code
_entity_poly.pdbx_strand_id
1 'polypeptide(L)'
;MKRVSAILLMLCLAGVFILCAGCTQTNIPPPNASPTSILTSTSIHTTSPTLTSASPLTSAPILTSTSISTTAPPLTPTSSPTTITPLPGDLTSCTEHSECVPAQCCHPTSCVNIRYQPDCSNIACTQVCEGPIDCGAGHCGCVNGTCRIIPGPGDTPAGQATLKIAVKDAPKIKDEGTITHLWLNISEVSVHRAVANQSITESDEEMTATESEDADTAGWITVVDETHKIDLMQFVNVSREIGQKTLDPGMYTQIRLKIDSGTITVDTTDHDLSVPSGILRLNRGFVLEPNETRTLTLDFNVEKSVIRTGSDQYKLKPVIAVLTE
;
A
#
# COMPACT_ATOMS: atom_id res chain seq x y z
N MET A 1 -38.66 -13.60 -45.71
CA MET A 1 -38.15 -13.33 -47.07
C MET A 1 -36.63 -13.23 -46.98
N LYS A 2 -35.89 -14.35 -47.01
CA LYS A 2 -35.17 -14.98 -48.15
C LYS A 2 -34.19 -14.07 -48.91
N ARG A 3 -32.88 -14.37 -48.76
CA ARG A 3 -31.72 -14.41 -49.70
C ARG A 3 -30.45 -14.20 -48.86
N VAL A 4 -29.75 -15.23 -48.34
CA VAL A 4 -28.86 -16.22 -48.98
C VAL A 4 -27.96 -15.61 -50.07
N SER A 5 -26.66 -15.49 -49.78
CA SER A 5 -25.60 -15.52 -50.79
C SER A 5 -24.38 -16.22 -50.20
N ALA A 6 -24.07 -17.38 -50.78
CA ALA A 6 -22.90 -18.19 -50.52
C ALA A 6 -22.08 -18.28 -51.82
N ILE A 7 -20.83 -18.74 -51.68
CA ILE A 7 -19.91 -19.27 -52.72
C ILE A 7 -18.97 -18.22 -53.35
N LEU A 8 -17.68 -18.30 -52.99
CA LEU A 8 -16.64 -18.63 -53.97
C LEU A 8 -15.43 -19.31 -53.32
N LEU A 9 -15.00 -20.38 -53.98
CA LEU A 9 -13.98 -21.39 -53.67
C LEU A 9 -12.77 -21.15 -54.58
N MET A 10 -11.53 -21.35 -54.08
CA MET A 10 -10.32 -21.84 -54.81
C MET A 10 -9.07 -21.60 -53.92
N LEU A 11 -8.44 -22.58 -53.25
CA LEU A 11 -7.51 -23.65 -53.70
C LEU A 11 -6.21 -23.17 -54.37
N CYS A 12 -5.08 -23.59 -53.76
CA CYS A 12 -3.66 -23.68 -54.21
C CYS A 12 -2.73 -23.00 -53.17
N LEU A 13 -1.62 -23.56 -52.69
CA LEU A 13 -0.77 -24.68 -53.10
C LEU A 13 -0.05 -25.26 -51.88
N ALA A 14 0.09 -26.59 -51.86
CA ALA A 14 1.04 -27.30 -51.02
C ALA A 14 2.48 -27.03 -51.50
N GLY A 15 3.42 -26.89 -50.56
CA GLY A 15 4.83 -26.67 -50.89
C GLY A 15 5.81 -27.11 -49.80
N VAL A 16 6.01 -28.42 -49.72
CA VAL A 16 7.32 -29.10 -49.65
C VAL A 16 8.15 -29.03 -48.36
N PHE A 17 8.29 -30.24 -47.80
CA PHE A 17 9.34 -30.76 -46.92
C PHE A 17 10.76 -30.27 -47.24
N ILE A 18 11.49 -29.80 -46.21
CA ILE A 18 12.94 -30.02 -46.10
C ILE A 18 13.24 -30.51 -44.69
N LEU A 19 13.58 -31.80 -44.62
CA LEU A 19 14.30 -32.45 -43.52
C LEU A 19 15.77 -32.03 -43.62
N CYS A 20 16.33 -31.48 -42.54
CA CYS A 20 17.77 -31.60 -42.29
C CYS A 20 17.97 -32.18 -40.89
N ALA A 21 18.41 -33.44 -40.89
CA ALA A 21 18.89 -34.15 -39.72
C ALA A 21 20.37 -33.81 -39.48
N GLY A 22 20.73 -33.72 -38.19
CA GLY A 22 22.02 -34.17 -37.66
C GLY A 22 23.21 -33.23 -37.83
N CYS A 23 23.75 -32.74 -36.71
CA CYS A 23 25.09 -33.16 -36.29
C CYS A 23 25.33 -32.85 -34.81
N THR A 24 25.86 -33.87 -34.15
CA THR A 24 26.36 -34.01 -32.79
C THR A 24 27.50 -33.05 -32.45
N GLN A 25 27.54 -32.52 -31.22
CA GLN A 25 28.81 -32.43 -30.49
C GLN A 25 28.60 -32.35 -28.96
N THR A 26 28.90 -33.48 -28.32
CA THR A 26 29.27 -33.61 -26.92
C THR A 26 30.69 -33.07 -26.71
N ASN A 27 30.91 -32.20 -25.72
CA ASN A 27 32.25 -31.99 -25.15
C ASN A 27 32.16 -31.64 -23.65
N ILE A 28 32.71 -32.55 -22.84
CA ILE A 28 33.01 -32.55 -21.40
C ILE A 28 34.34 -33.36 -21.30
N PRO A 29 35.26 -33.22 -20.31
CA PRO A 29 35.83 -32.10 -19.52
C PRO A 29 37.40 -32.15 -19.62
N PRO A 30 38.28 -31.63 -18.70
CA PRO A 30 38.47 -32.09 -17.30
C PRO A 30 38.90 -30.97 -16.28
N PRO A 31 39.13 -31.31 -14.98
CA PRO A 31 39.04 -30.40 -13.82
C PRO A 31 40.40 -29.95 -13.26
N ASN A 32 40.43 -28.82 -12.52
CA ASN A 32 41.37 -28.46 -11.44
C ASN A 32 41.20 -26.97 -11.09
N ALA A 33 41.44 -26.41 -9.91
CA ALA A 33 42.03 -26.90 -8.66
C ALA A 33 41.61 -25.93 -7.53
N SER A 34 41.57 -26.44 -6.30
CA SER A 34 41.62 -25.63 -5.07
C SER A 34 42.94 -24.86 -4.96
N PRO A 35 42.97 -23.81 -4.11
CA PRO A 35 44.10 -23.67 -3.22
C PRO A 35 43.69 -23.64 -1.75
N THR A 36 44.44 -24.45 -1.01
CA THR A 36 44.59 -24.51 0.44
C THR A 36 45.37 -23.28 0.94
N SER A 37 44.98 -22.71 2.08
CA SER A 37 45.80 -21.88 2.98
C SER A 37 45.03 -21.86 4.32
N ILE A 38 45.34 -22.63 5.38
CA ILE A 38 46.52 -22.73 6.26
C ILE A 38 46.97 -21.38 6.87
N LEU A 39 46.50 -21.21 8.12
CA LEU A 39 47.09 -20.58 9.31
C LEU A 39 47.51 -19.10 9.26
N THR A 40 46.87 -18.30 10.11
CA THR A 40 47.55 -17.77 11.31
C THR A 40 46.55 -17.49 12.43
N SER A 41 46.83 -18.11 13.57
CA SER A 41 46.28 -17.87 14.89
C SER A 41 46.81 -16.58 15.51
N THR A 42 45.95 -15.80 16.15
CA THR A 42 46.34 -14.99 17.30
C THR A 42 45.22 -14.99 18.33
N SER A 43 45.54 -15.59 19.47
CA SER A 43 44.76 -15.69 20.68
C SER A 43 45.12 -14.52 21.58
N ILE A 44 44.13 -13.80 22.13
CA ILE A 44 44.24 -12.99 23.35
C ILE A 44 42.86 -13.13 24.03
N HIS A 45 42.66 -14.13 24.89
CA HIS A 45 42.81 -14.11 26.35
C HIS A 45 42.06 -12.99 27.10
N THR A 46 41.35 -13.44 28.15
CA THR A 46 40.95 -12.74 29.40
C THR A 46 39.89 -11.63 29.27
N THR A 47 38.81 -11.56 30.06
CA THR A 47 38.43 -12.19 31.33
C THR A 47 36.96 -11.82 31.63
N SER A 48 36.16 -12.77 32.10
CA SER A 48 34.96 -12.49 32.92
C SER A 48 35.36 -11.92 34.29
N PRO A 49 34.45 -11.24 35.00
CA PRO A 49 33.93 -11.86 36.22
C PRO A 49 32.42 -11.64 36.50
N THR A 50 31.83 -12.74 37.00
CA THR A 50 30.82 -12.94 38.05
C THR A 50 30.06 -11.76 38.72
N LEU A 51 28.72 -11.91 38.69
CA LEU A 51 27.72 -11.87 39.77
C LEU A 51 27.99 -11.10 41.09
N THR A 52 27.04 -10.27 41.50
CA THR A 52 26.51 -10.05 42.89
C THR A 52 25.41 -8.97 42.81
N SER A 53 24.14 -9.23 43.17
CA SER A 53 23.53 -9.32 44.51
C SER A 53 23.14 -7.96 45.14
N ALA A 54 21.83 -7.88 45.46
CA ALA A 54 21.16 -7.14 46.56
C ALA A 54 20.56 -5.74 46.31
N SER A 55 19.24 -5.67 46.55
CA SER A 55 18.43 -4.49 46.92
C SER A 55 18.90 -3.87 48.26
N PRO A 56 18.46 -2.65 48.68
CA PRO A 56 17.10 -2.45 49.21
C PRO A 56 16.45 -1.03 49.08
N LEU A 57 15.11 -1.03 49.20
CA LEU A 57 14.14 -0.12 49.87
C LEU A 57 14.21 1.43 49.82
N THR A 58 12.99 1.99 49.98
CA THR A 58 12.58 3.32 50.53
C THR A 58 12.70 4.53 49.57
N SER A 59 11.73 5.44 49.39
CA SER A 59 10.67 5.98 50.27
C SER A 59 9.51 6.61 49.46
N ALA A 60 8.31 6.59 50.02
CA ALA A 60 7.14 7.38 49.59
C ALA A 60 7.17 8.82 50.14
N PRO A 61 6.45 9.76 49.52
CA PRO A 61 5.93 10.93 50.23
C PRO A 61 4.41 10.90 50.39
N ILE A 62 4.00 11.37 51.57
CA ILE A 62 2.66 11.58 52.10
C ILE A 62 2.16 12.96 51.67
N LEU A 63 0.92 13.07 51.18
CA LEU A 63 0.13 14.31 51.21
C LEU A 63 -1.34 13.93 51.49
N THR A 64 -1.75 13.98 52.76
CA THR A 64 -2.57 15.04 53.39
C THR A 64 -3.97 15.20 52.80
N SER A 65 -4.89 14.48 53.46
CA SER A 65 -6.33 14.65 53.44
C SER A 65 -6.75 16.03 53.97
N THR A 66 -7.56 16.76 53.21
CA THR A 66 -8.38 17.85 53.74
C THR A 66 -9.85 17.53 53.50
N SER A 67 -10.56 17.31 54.59
CA SER A 67 -12.00 17.09 54.68
C SER A 67 -12.74 18.43 54.66
N ILE A 68 -13.75 18.58 53.81
CA ILE A 68 -14.80 19.58 53.97
C ILE A 68 -16.16 18.89 53.79
N SER A 69 -16.90 18.83 54.90
CA SER A 69 -18.31 18.48 54.96
C SER A 69 -19.17 19.67 54.55
N THR A 70 -20.21 19.45 53.73
CA THR A 70 -21.48 20.18 53.90
C THR A 70 -22.64 19.46 53.18
N THR A 71 -23.54 18.90 54.01
CA THR A 71 -25.00 18.76 53.87
C THR A 71 -25.65 18.69 52.47
N ALA A 72 -26.20 17.52 52.14
CA ALA A 72 -27.20 17.33 51.09
C ALA A 72 -28.64 17.27 51.66
N PRO A 73 -29.62 17.99 51.10
CA PRO A 73 -31.05 17.86 51.39
C PRO A 73 -31.75 16.82 50.46
N PRO A 74 -33.05 16.51 50.64
CA PRO A 74 -33.58 15.15 50.50
C PRO A 74 -33.93 14.73 49.07
N LEU A 75 -33.77 13.43 48.84
CA LEU A 75 -34.12 12.69 47.63
C LEU A 75 -35.63 12.76 47.33
N THR A 76 -35.96 13.15 46.10
CA THR A 76 -37.17 12.71 45.39
C THR A 76 -36.76 12.07 44.06
N PRO A 77 -37.52 11.07 43.55
CA PRO A 77 -37.06 10.19 42.48
C PRO A 77 -37.50 10.75 41.13
N THR A 78 -36.59 11.02 40.20
CA THR A 78 -36.96 11.29 38.81
C THR A 78 -35.85 10.87 37.85
N SER A 79 -36.26 9.98 36.95
CA SER A 79 -35.64 9.55 35.69
C SER A 79 -34.19 9.06 35.73
N SER A 80 -34.03 7.73 35.67
CA SER A 80 -32.82 7.04 35.24
C SER A 80 -32.27 7.64 33.94
N PRO A 81 -30.95 7.83 33.80
CA PRO A 81 -30.34 7.99 32.48
C PRO A 81 -30.53 6.67 31.74
N THR A 82 -31.09 6.75 30.54
CA THR A 82 -31.09 5.63 29.60
C THR A 82 -29.64 5.32 29.28
N THR A 83 -29.09 4.32 29.97
CA THR A 83 -27.96 3.55 29.48
C THR A 83 -28.38 3.01 28.12
N ILE A 84 -27.88 3.63 27.05
CA ILE A 84 -27.93 3.04 25.73
C ILE A 84 -26.95 1.87 25.81
N THR A 85 -27.46 0.71 26.22
CA THR A 85 -26.73 -0.55 26.07
C THR A 85 -26.38 -0.66 24.59
N PRO A 86 -25.09 -0.68 24.21
CA PRO A 86 -24.73 -0.91 22.83
C PRO A 86 -25.29 -2.29 22.46
N LEU A 87 -26.02 -2.34 21.35
CA LEU A 87 -26.36 -3.58 20.69
C LEU A 87 -25.08 -4.45 20.62
N PRO A 88 -25.13 -5.75 20.95
CA PRO A 88 -23.93 -6.60 21.01
C PRO A 88 -23.43 -6.88 19.59
N GLY A 89 -22.80 -5.88 18.99
CA GLY A 89 -21.92 -6.02 17.85
C GLY A 89 -20.57 -6.51 18.35
N ASP A 90 -20.00 -7.49 17.66
CA ASP A 90 -18.62 -7.91 17.87
C ASP A 90 -17.70 -6.69 17.66
N LEU A 91 -16.91 -6.35 18.70
CA LEU A 91 -15.99 -5.20 18.72
C LEU A 91 -14.96 -5.23 17.58
N THR A 92 -14.74 -6.42 17.02
CA THR A 92 -13.80 -6.65 15.92
C THR A 92 -14.49 -6.90 14.59
N SER A 93 -15.83 -6.86 14.50
CA SER A 93 -16.52 -7.03 13.22
C SER A 93 -16.20 -5.91 12.24
N CYS A 94 -15.98 -6.25 10.97
CA CYS A 94 -15.70 -5.29 9.91
C CYS A 94 -16.14 -5.82 8.55
N THR A 95 -16.26 -4.92 7.58
CA THR A 95 -16.50 -5.24 6.17
C THR A 95 -15.39 -4.73 5.25
N GLU A 96 -14.67 -3.69 5.67
CA GLU A 96 -13.59 -3.07 4.93
C GLU A 96 -12.40 -2.75 5.85
N HIS A 97 -11.19 -2.63 5.28
CA HIS A 97 -9.97 -2.41 6.05
C HIS A 97 -9.98 -1.05 6.79
N SER A 98 -10.57 -0.02 6.19
CA SER A 98 -10.74 1.32 6.77
C SER A 98 -11.58 1.37 8.03
N GLU A 99 -12.37 0.33 8.30
CA GLU A 99 -13.14 0.23 9.54
C GLU A 99 -12.29 -0.23 10.72
N CYS A 100 -11.04 -0.67 10.52
CA CYS A 100 -10.21 -1.22 11.58
C CYS A 100 -9.17 -0.21 12.07
N VAL A 101 -9.15 0.04 13.38
CA VAL A 101 -8.23 0.97 14.04
C VAL A 101 -7.54 0.29 15.23
N PRO A 102 -6.40 0.83 15.72
CA PRO A 102 -5.75 0.32 16.92
C PRO A 102 -6.69 0.32 18.13
N ALA A 103 -6.71 -0.79 18.88
CA ALA A 103 -7.51 -0.90 20.10
C ALA A 103 -6.89 -0.18 21.31
N GLN A 104 -5.61 0.18 21.21
CA GLN A 104 -4.84 0.91 22.21
C GLN A 104 -4.13 2.08 21.54
N CYS A 105 -3.93 3.17 22.28
CA CYS A 105 -3.30 4.39 21.76
C CYS A 105 -1.79 4.29 21.63
N CYS A 106 -1.13 3.48 22.46
CA CYS A 106 0.31 3.21 22.38
C CYS A 106 0.52 1.71 22.49
N HIS A 107 1.53 1.18 21.80
CA HIS A 107 1.86 -0.25 21.77
C HIS A 107 0.66 -1.14 21.40
N PRO A 108 -0.05 -0.87 20.29
CA PRO A 108 -1.27 -1.62 20.00
C PRO A 108 -0.94 -3.06 19.65
N THR A 109 -1.61 -3.98 20.37
CA THR A 109 -1.47 -5.43 20.18
C THR A 109 -2.73 -6.05 19.58
N SER A 110 -3.74 -5.23 19.30
CA SER A 110 -5.03 -5.66 18.73
C SER A 110 -5.70 -4.52 17.96
N CYS A 111 -6.67 -4.90 17.13
CA CYS A 111 -7.48 -3.98 16.32
C CYS A 111 -8.95 -4.08 16.72
N VAL A 112 -9.67 -2.97 16.61
CA VAL A 112 -11.13 -2.87 16.84
C VAL A 112 -11.77 -2.14 15.66
N ASN A 113 -13.08 -2.29 15.53
CA ASN A 113 -13.84 -1.45 14.62
C ASN A 113 -13.75 0.03 15.07
N ILE A 114 -13.65 0.97 14.13
CA ILE A 114 -13.55 2.41 14.34
C ILE A 114 -14.70 2.97 15.19
N ARG A 115 -15.86 2.32 15.20
CA ARG A 115 -16.99 2.65 16.09
C ARG A 115 -16.65 2.52 17.58
N TYR A 116 -15.61 1.75 17.91
CA TYR A 116 -15.12 1.51 19.26
C TYR A 116 -13.70 2.07 19.46
N GLN A 117 -13.26 2.99 18.59
CA GLN A 117 -11.93 3.61 18.66
C GLN A 117 -11.71 4.28 20.03
N PRO A 118 -10.56 4.05 20.69
CA PRO A 118 -10.22 4.78 21.91
C PRO A 118 -9.92 6.26 21.59
N ASP A 119 -10.28 7.16 22.50
CA ASP A 119 -9.88 8.57 22.41
C ASP A 119 -8.41 8.72 22.83
N CYS A 120 -7.56 9.03 21.86
CA CYS A 120 -6.12 9.20 22.04
C CYS A 120 -5.69 10.68 22.15
N SER A 121 -6.62 11.62 22.20
CA SER A 121 -6.33 13.07 22.07
C SER A 121 -5.42 13.65 23.15
N ASN A 122 -5.33 13.01 24.32
CA ASN A 122 -4.54 13.47 25.46
C ASN A 122 -3.48 12.45 25.94
N ILE A 123 -3.11 11.50 25.07
CA ILE A 123 -2.15 10.45 25.41
C ILE A 123 -0.79 10.77 24.80
N ALA A 124 0.25 10.78 25.64
CA ALA A 124 1.62 10.90 25.20
C ALA A 124 2.26 9.50 25.17
N CYS A 125 2.55 9.00 23.98
CA CYS A 125 3.24 7.71 23.79
C CYS A 125 4.76 7.86 23.93
N THR A 126 5.41 6.79 24.38
CA THR A 126 6.88 6.68 24.39
C THR A 126 7.42 6.50 22.98
N GLN A 127 8.63 6.97 22.68
CA GLN A 127 9.32 6.77 21.39
C GLN A 127 9.96 5.36 21.26
N VAL A 128 9.49 4.40 22.04
CA VAL A 128 9.95 3.01 21.99
C VAL A 128 9.01 2.29 21.04
N CYS A 129 9.53 1.51 20.11
CA CYS A 129 8.72 0.65 19.24
C CYS A 129 8.44 -0.68 19.94
N GLU A 130 7.19 -0.93 20.35
CA GLU A 130 6.79 -2.27 20.82
C GLU A 130 5.60 -2.84 20.06
N GLY A 131 5.73 -4.10 19.65
CA GLY A 131 4.68 -4.80 18.93
C GLY A 131 4.56 -4.39 17.45
N PRO A 132 3.57 -4.95 16.74
CA PRO A 132 3.53 -4.88 15.29
C PRO A 132 2.99 -3.56 14.73
N ILE A 133 2.30 -2.70 15.50
CA ILE A 133 1.69 -1.47 14.95
C ILE A 133 2.46 -0.20 15.31
N ASP A 134 3.23 -0.24 16.40
CA ASP A 134 3.70 0.94 17.13
C ASP A 134 4.74 1.80 16.36
N CYS A 135 5.45 1.20 15.39
CA CYS A 135 6.36 1.90 14.49
C CYS A 135 6.11 1.60 13.00
N GLY A 136 4.85 1.34 12.64
CA GLY A 136 4.48 1.06 11.25
C GLY A 136 4.91 -0.32 10.74
N ALA A 137 5.26 -1.25 11.64
CA ALA A 137 5.54 -2.65 11.34
C ALA A 137 4.25 -3.45 11.01
N GLY A 138 3.15 -2.76 10.74
CA GLY A 138 1.80 -3.30 10.63
C GLY A 138 0.73 -2.24 10.79
N HIS A 139 -0.47 -2.59 10.35
CA HIS A 139 -1.65 -1.74 10.44
C HIS A 139 -2.88 -2.60 10.76
N CYS A 140 -3.96 -1.95 11.17
CA CYS A 140 -5.22 -2.62 11.40
C CYS A 140 -5.99 -2.75 10.08
N GLY A 141 -6.48 -3.95 9.80
CA GLY A 141 -7.24 -4.23 8.59
C GLY A 141 -8.27 -5.35 8.79
N CYS A 142 -9.18 -5.48 7.83
CA CYS A 142 -10.31 -6.39 7.93
C CYS A 142 -10.02 -7.71 7.23
N VAL A 143 -9.76 -8.76 8.01
CA VAL A 143 -9.42 -10.08 7.50
C VAL A 143 -10.52 -11.07 7.87
N ASN A 144 -11.20 -11.60 6.86
CA ASN A 144 -12.32 -12.54 7.02
C ASN A 144 -13.46 -11.99 7.92
N GLY A 145 -13.77 -10.71 7.79
CA GLY A 145 -14.84 -10.04 8.56
C GLY A 145 -14.45 -9.67 10.00
N THR A 146 -13.16 -9.79 10.33
CA THR A 146 -12.62 -9.50 11.66
C THR A 146 -11.43 -8.53 11.56
N CYS A 147 -11.44 -7.48 12.39
CA CYS A 147 -10.33 -6.55 12.53
C CYS A 147 -9.15 -7.26 13.15
N ARG A 148 -8.06 -7.35 12.41
CA ARG A 148 -6.82 -8.00 12.81
C ARG A 148 -5.64 -7.11 12.46
N ILE A 149 -4.53 -7.39 13.11
CA ILE A 149 -3.26 -6.81 12.72
C ILE A 149 -2.86 -7.47 11.41
N ILE A 150 -2.68 -6.65 10.38
CA ILE A 150 -2.00 -7.02 9.15
C ILE A 150 -0.53 -6.63 9.35
N PRO A 151 0.40 -7.60 9.45
CA PRO A 151 1.82 -7.30 9.55
C PRO A 151 2.24 -6.45 8.37
N GLY A 152 3.03 -5.41 8.64
CA GLY A 152 3.77 -4.72 7.60
C GLY A 152 4.83 -5.68 7.06
N PRO A 153 5.43 -5.39 5.90
CA PRO A 153 6.67 -6.07 5.54
C PRO A 153 7.64 -5.90 6.72
N GLY A 154 8.13 -7.02 7.26
CA GLY A 154 9.07 -7.03 8.38
C GLY A 154 10.38 -6.31 8.02
N ASP A 155 11.35 -6.31 8.93
CA ASP A 155 12.67 -5.72 8.69
C ASP A 155 13.19 -6.12 7.30
N THR A 156 13.47 -5.12 6.46
CA THR A 156 14.02 -5.30 5.12
C THR A 156 15.25 -6.18 5.23
N PRO A 157 15.26 -7.40 4.63
CA PRO A 157 16.44 -8.26 4.68
C PRO A 157 17.65 -7.49 4.12
N ALA A 158 18.81 -7.67 4.75
CA ALA A 158 20.03 -6.99 4.32
C ALA A 158 20.29 -7.24 2.82
N GLY A 159 20.45 -6.15 2.06
CA GLY A 159 20.63 -6.19 0.61
C GLY A 159 19.34 -6.12 -0.21
N GLN A 160 18.15 -6.05 0.41
CA GLN A 160 16.89 -5.73 -0.28
C GLN A 160 16.53 -4.25 -0.13
N ALA A 161 15.55 -3.78 -0.91
CA ALA A 161 15.02 -2.43 -0.86
C ALA A 161 13.53 -2.45 -0.54
N THR A 162 13.01 -1.44 0.15
CA THR A 162 11.58 -1.25 0.38
C THR A 162 11.05 -0.21 -0.60
N LEU A 163 10.02 -0.56 -1.35
CA LEU A 163 9.26 0.35 -2.20
C LEU A 163 7.94 0.69 -1.52
N LYS A 164 7.68 1.97 -1.27
CA LYS A 164 6.41 2.53 -0.80
C LYS A 164 5.68 3.19 -1.96
N ILE A 165 4.37 2.97 -2.04
CA ILE A 165 3.50 3.64 -3.00
C ILE A 165 2.59 4.59 -2.23
N ALA A 166 2.61 5.85 -2.63
CA ALA A 166 1.70 6.86 -2.13
C ALA A 166 0.88 7.48 -3.26
N VAL A 167 -0.23 8.11 -2.92
CA VAL A 167 -1.08 8.85 -3.85
C VAL A 167 -1.32 10.26 -3.33
N LYS A 168 -1.46 11.22 -4.24
CA LYS A 168 -1.89 12.58 -3.95
C LYS A 168 -2.54 13.20 -5.20
N ASP A 169 -3.12 14.40 -5.06
CA ASP A 169 -3.58 15.22 -6.19
C ASP A 169 -2.66 16.42 -6.41
N ALA A 170 -2.47 16.79 -7.66
CA ALA A 170 -1.68 17.94 -8.06
C ALA A 170 -2.48 19.23 -7.76
N PRO A 171 -1.82 20.31 -7.32
CA PRO A 171 -2.49 21.58 -7.06
C PRO A 171 -3.33 22.09 -8.24
N LYS A 172 -4.56 22.53 -7.97
CA LYS A 172 -5.49 23.08 -8.97
C LYS A 172 -4.93 24.34 -9.63
N ILE A 173 -5.07 24.47 -10.96
CA ILE A 173 -4.56 25.60 -11.73
C ILE A 173 -5.70 26.56 -12.15
N LYS A 174 -6.97 26.12 -12.15
CA LYS A 174 -8.13 26.97 -12.51
C LYS A 174 -9.34 26.79 -11.59
N ASP A 175 -10.10 27.87 -11.41
CA ASP A 175 -11.30 27.97 -10.57
C ASP A 175 -12.61 27.49 -11.27
N GLU A 176 -12.55 26.89 -12.47
CA GLU A 176 -13.74 26.79 -13.35
C GLU A 176 -14.54 25.47 -13.21
N GLY A 177 -14.31 24.71 -12.13
CA GLY A 177 -15.12 23.54 -11.80
C GLY A 177 -14.70 22.95 -10.47
N THR A 178 -15.54 23.08 -9.45
CA THR A 178 -15.20 22.62 -8.11
C THR A 178 -15.52 21.14 -8.00
N ILE A 179 -14.70 20.27 -8.61
CA ILE A 179 -14.67 18.87 -8.19
C ILE A 179 -14.36 18.92 -6.69
N THR A 180 -15.36 18.59 -5.87
CA THR A 180 -15.27 18.65 -4.41
C THR A 180 -14.78 17.31 -3.87
N HIS A 181 -15.17 16.22 -4.52
CA HIS A 181 -14.72 14.88 -4.19
C HIS A 181 -14.44 14.06 -5.45
N LEU A 182 -13.41 13.22 -5.37
CA LEU A 182 -13.13 12.20 -6.37
C LEU A 182 -12.71 10.92 -5.66
N TRP A 183 -13.68 10.03 -5.45
CA TRP A 183 -13.42 8.72 -4.87
C TRP A 183 -12.98 7.75 -5.95
N LEU A 184 -11.84 7.09 -5.72
CA LEU A 184 -11.35 5.99 -6.54
C LEU A 184 -11.15 4.76 -5.66
N ASN A 185 -11.51 3.59 -6.19
CA ASN A 185 -11.19 2.30 -5.60
C ASN A 185 -9.99 1.72 -6.34
N ILE A 186 -8.80 1.92 -5.77
CA ILE A 186 -7.54 1.39 -6.30
C ILE A 186 -7.34 0.00 -5.72
N SER A 187 -7.31 -1.02 -6.58
CA SER A 187 -7.27 -2.43 -6.15
C SER A 187 -5.92 -3.10 -6.32
N GLU A 188 -5.07 -2.56 -7.20
CA GLU A 188 -3.75 -3.12 -7.44
C GLU A 188 -2.74 -2.07 -7.90
N VAL A 189 -1.52 -2.14 -7.38
CA VAL A 189 -0.34 -1.49 -7.94
C VAL A 189 0.75 -2.51 -8.14
N SER A 190 1.30 -2.60 -9.35
CA SER A 190 2.34 -3.56 -9.72
C SER A 190 3.48 -2.87 -10.47
N VAL A 191 4.71 -3.35 -10.30
CA VAL A 191 5.92 -2.78 -10.95
C VAL A 191 6.62 -3.82 -11.81
N HIS A 192 7.21 -3.40 -12.92
CA HIS A 192 7.90 -4.31 -13.84
C HIS A 192 9.42 -4.25 -13.68
N ARG A 193 10.03 -5.37 -13.32
CA ARG A 193 11.49 -5.49 -13.22
C ARG A 193 12.11 -5.44 -14.61
N ALA A 194 13.13 -4.60 -14.78
CA ALA A 194 13.86 -4.50 -16.03
C ALA A 194 14.63 -5.80 -16.33
N VAL A 195 14.73 -6.16 -17.62
CA VAL A 195 15.70 -7.17 -18.06
C VAL A 195 17.09 -6.53 -18.21
N ALA A 196 18.15 -7.33 -18.18
CA ALA A 196 19.52 -6.82 -18.32
C ALA A 196 19.68 -5.98 -19.60
N ASN A 197 20.38 -4.84 -19.49
CA ASN A 197 20.62 -3.85 -20.56
C ASN A 197 19.39 -3.11 -21.10
N GLN A 198 18.28 -3.11 -20.37
CA GLN A 198 17.13 -2.28 -20.72
C GLN A 198 17.32 -0.85 -20.17
N SER A 199 17.09 0.16 -21.02
CA SER A 199 17.05 1.56 -20.57
C SER A 199 15.71 1.86 -19.89
N ILE A 200 15.74 2.75 -18.90
CA ILE A 200 14.55 3.26 -18.24
C ILE A 200 14.33 4.73 -18.59
N THR A 201 13.07 5.16 -18.53
CA THR A 201 12.69 6.57 -18.66
C THR A 201 12.39 7.10 -17.26
N GLU A 202 13.30 7.89 -16.70
CA GLU A 202 13.08 8.61 -15.45
C GLU A 202 12.62 10.03 -15.76
N SER A 203 11.41 10.37 -15.34
CA SER A 203 10.87 11.72 -15.43
C SER A 203 9.81 11.90 -14.36
N ASP A 204 9.80 13.07 -13.73
CA ASP A 204 8.79 13.47 -12.75
C ASP A 204 7.68 14.32 -13.40
N GLU A 205 7.76 14.50 -14.72
CA GLU A 205 6.74 15.18 -15.51
C GLU A 205 5.43 14.38 -15.57
N GLU A 206 4.32 15.09 -15.69
CA GLU A 206 3.01 14.47 -15.89
C GLU A 206 2.97 13.62 -17.17
N MET A 207 2.34 12.46 -17.08
CA MET A 207 2.07 11.62 -18.23
C MET A 207 0.63 11.14 -18.26
N THR A 208 0.09 10.89 -19.45
CA THR A 208 -1.20 10.23 -19.61
C THR A 208 -1.02 8.72 -19.41
N ALA A 209 -1.78 8.13 -18.48
CA ALA A 209 -1.82 6.69 -18.30
C ALA A 209 -2.43 6.00 -19.53
N THR A 210 -1.82 4.90 -19.98
CA THR A 210 -2.31 4.13 -21.13
C THR A 210 -3.04 2.88 -20.67
N GLU A 211 -4.26 2.67 -21.14
CA GLU A 211 -5.04 1.46 -20.86
C GLU A 211 -4.50 0.26 -21.63
N SER A 212 -4.53 -0.91 -21.00
CA SER A 212 -4.16 -2.18 -21.62
C SER A 212 -4.98 -3.32 -21.04
N GLU A 213 -5.30 -4.31 -21.88
CA GLU A 213 -6.00 -5.52 -21.46
C GLU A 213 -5.03 -6.65 -21.05
N ASP A 214 -3.72 -6.54 -21.34
CA ASP A 214 -2.77 -7.62 -21.03
C ASP A 214 -2.28 -7.58 -19.59
N ALA A 215 -2.60 -8.62 -18.83
CA ALA A 215 -2.00 -8.92 -17.53
C ALA A 215 -0.68 -9.72 -17.65
N ASP A 216 -0.45 -10.46 -18.73
CA ASP A 216 0.40 -11.67 -18.73
C ASP A 216 1.75 -11.54 -19.45
N THR A 217 2.59 -10.61 -19.03
CA THR A 217 4.03 -10.67 -19.37
C THR A 217 4.82 -11.02 -18.11
N ALA A 218 5.82 -11.88 -18.19
CA ALA A 218 6.65 -12.19 -17.02
C ALA A 218 7.35 -10.92 -16.50
N GLY A 219 7.61 -10.85 -15.18
CA GLY A 219 8.40 -9.76 -14.58
C GLY A 219 7.61 -8.69 -13.80
N TRP A 220 6.29 -8.83 -13.69
CA TRP A 220 5.46 -7.98 -12.81
C TRP A 220 5.53 -8.45 -11.35
N ILE A 221 5.64 -7.48 -10.45
CA ILE A 221 5.61 -7.69 -9.01
C ILE A 221 4.53 -6.79 -8.43
N THR A 222 3.49 -7.39 -7.85
CA THR A 222 2.42 -6.67 -7.15
C THR A 222 2.95 -6.11 -5.84
N VAL A 223 2.80 -4.79 -5.64
CA VAL A 223 3.22 -4.04 -4.44
C VAL A 223 2.02 -3.75 -3.54
N VAL A 224 0.86 -3.47 -4.14
CA VAL A 224 -0.42 -3.26 -3.45
C VAL A 224 -1.42 -4.25 -4.04
N ASP A 225 -2.02 -5.09 -3.20
CA ASP A 225 -3.06 -6.06 -3.56
C ASP A 225 -4.35 -5.92 -2.72
N GLU A 226 -4.40 -4.90 -1.86
CA GLU A 226 -5.57 -4.51 -1.08
C GLU A 226 -6.31 -3.36 -1.77
N THR A 227 -7.64 -3.39 -1.73
CA THR A 227 -8.46 -2.31 -2.30
C THR A 227 -8.53 -1.12 -1.35
N HIS A 228 -8.03 0.03 -1.82
CA HIS A 228 -8.09 1.29 -1.11
C HIS A 228 -9.10 2.24 -1.76
N LYS A 229 -10.13 2.59 -0.99
CA LYS A 229 -11.04 3.70 -1.32
C LYS A 229 -10.41 5.02 -0.89
N ILE A 230 -10.15 5.90 -1.85
CA ILE A 230 -9.42 7.15 -1.64
C ILE A 230 -10.18 8.30 -2.28
N ASP A 231 -10.44 9.36 -1.51
CA ASP A 231 -10.85 10.66 -2.05
C ASP A 231 -9.61 11.49 -2.37
N LEU A 232 -9.27 11.63 -3.65
CA LEU A 232 -8.06 12.36 -4.07
C LEU A 232 -8.09 13.83 -3.66
N MET A 233 -9.29 14.42 -3.49
CA MET A 233 -9.43 15.82 -3.12
C MET A 233 -9.03 16.11 -1.66
N GLN A 234 -8.87 15.08 -0.84
CA GLN A 234 -8.33 15.21 0.52
C GLN A 234 -6.79 15.28 0.54
N PHE A 235 -6.13 14.98 -0.57
CA PHE A 235 -4.68 14.76 -0.65
C PHE A 235 -4.00 15.69 -1.66
N VAL A 236 -4.41 16.96 -1.78
CA VAL A 236 -3.80 17.92 -2.72
C VAL A 236 -2.39 18.37 -2.27
N ASN A 237 -2.22 18.59 -0.97
CA ASN A 237 -0.96 19.08 -0.40
C ASN A 237 -0.23 18.04 0.47
N VAL A 238 -0.83 16.87 0.62
CA VAL A 238 -0.34 15.79 1.49
C VAL A 238 -0.51 14.47 0.76
N SER A 239 0.45 13.56 0.91
CA SER A 239 0.39 12.23 0.31
C SER A 239 -0.21 11.21 1.28
N ARG A 240 -0.86 10.18 0.73
CA ARG A 240 -1.33 9.01 1.48
C ARG A 240 -0.61 7.76 0.97
N GLU A 241 0.10 7.06 1.84
CA GLU A 241 0.64 5.73 1.53
C GLU A 241 -0.51 4.73 1.35
N ILE A 242 -0.47 3.96 0.26
CA ILE A 242 -1.45 2.94 -0.11
C ILE A 242 -0.85 1.53 -0.15
N GLY A 243 0.41 1.40 0.27
CA GLY A 243 1.05 0.10 0.48
C GLY A 243 2.53 0.15 0.20
N GLN A 244 3.20 -0.94 0.57
CA GLN A 244 4.65 -1.06 0.46
C GLN A 244 5.07 -2.52 0.30
N LYS A 245 6.21 -2.74 -0.34
CA LYS A 245 6.76 -4.09 -0.53
C LYS A 245 8.27 -4.08 -0.56
N THR A 246 8.87 -5.13 -0.01
CA THR A 246 10.30 -5.38 -0.13
C THR A 246 10.62 -6.07 -1.46
N LEU A 247 11.61 -5.55 -2.18
CA LEU A 247 11.99 -5.93 -3.53
C LEU A 247 13.51 -6.08 -3.67
N ASP A 248 13.94 -6.84 -4.67
CA ASP A 248 15.36 -6.87 -5.06
C ASP A 248 15.80 -5.48 -5.57
N PRO A 249 17.01 -5.00 -5.22
CA PRO A 249 17.57 -3.80 -5.83
C PRO A 249 17.73 -3.96 -7.35
N GLY A 250 17.64 -2.85 -8.06
CA GLY A 250 17.79 -2.82 -9.52
C GLY A 250 16.84 -1.86 -10.22
N MET A 251 16.77 -1.99 -11.54
CA MET A 251 15.97 -1.14 -12.40
C MET A 251 14.56 -1.69 -12.59
N TYR A 252 13.60 -0.79 -12.56
CA TYR A 252 12.19 -1.01 -12.83
C TYR A 252 11.76 -0.09 -13.96
N THR A 253 10.93 -0.59 -14.87
CA THR A 253 10.68 0.09 -16.15
C THR A 253 9.31 0.74 -16.22
N GLN A 254 8.34 0.20 -15.48
CA GLN A 254 6.94 0.58 -15.59
C GLN A 254 6.22 0.36 -14.27
N ILE A 255 5.13 1.13 -14.09
CA ILE A 255 4.18 0.99 -13.00
C ILE A 255 2.81 0.70 -13.62
N ARG A 256 2.09 -0.27 -13.05
CA ARG A 256 0.72 -0.62 -13.37
C ARG A 256 -0.19 -0.24 -12.21
N LEU A 257 -1.34 0.30 -12.54
CA LEU A 257 -2.39 0.68 -11.60
C LEU A 257 -3.70 0.08 -12.08
N LYS A 258 -4.46 -0.51 -11.16
CA LYS A 258 -5.83 -0.98 -11.40
C LYS A 258 -6.80 -0.17 -10.55
N ILE A 259 -7.79 0.42 -11.22
CA ILE A 259 -8.87 1.20 -10.61
C ILE A 259 -10.18 0.49 -10.93
N ASP A 260 -10.86 -0.06 -9.92
CA ASP A 260 -12.06 -0.87 -10.14
C ASP A 260 -13.30 -0.01 -10.37
N SER A 261 -13.37 1.16 -9.72
CA SER A 261 -14.51 2.08 -9.81
C SER A 261 -14.15 3.45 -9.28
N GLY A 262 -14.99 4.44 -9.59
CA GLY A 262 -14.91 5.75 -8.99
C GLY A 262 -16.25 6.48 -8.97
N THR A 263 -16.32 7.51 -8.14
CA THR A 263 -17.46 8.42 -8.02
C THR A 263 -16.91 9.83 -7.92
N ILE A 264 -17.60 10.79 -8.53
CA ILE A 264 -17.19 12.19 -8.53
C ILE A 264 -18.33 13.05 -8.01
N THR A 265 -18.01 13.97 -7.09
CA THR A 265 -18.93 15.06 -6.73
C THR A 265 -18.47 16.32 -7.43
N VAL A 266 -19.36 16.89 -8.24
CA VAL A 266 -19.16 18.21 -8.84
C VAL A 266 -20.12 19.16 -8.14
N ASP A 267 -19.55 20.20 -7.54
CA ASP A 267 -20.22 21.09 -6.61
C ASP A 267 -20.79 20.32 -5.41
N THR A 268 -22.05 19.88 -5.48
CA THR A 268 -22.76 19.12 -4.44
C THR A 268 -23.55 17.94 -5.00
N THR A 269 -23.38 17.62 -6.28
CA THR A 269 -24.11 16.53 -6.93
C THR A 269 -23.15 15.38 -7.24
N ASP A 270 -23.53 14.19 -6.80
CA ASP A 270 -22.78 12.97 -7.07
C ASP A 270 -23.11 12.47 -8.49
N HIS A 271 -22.07 12.11 -9.21
CA HIS A 271 -22.13 11.53 -10.54
C HIS A 271 -21.30 10.24 -10.60
N ASP A 272 -21.76 9.29 -11.41
CA ASP A 272 -20.97 8.13 -11.75
C ASP A 272 -19.77 8.54 -12.61
N LEU A 273 -18.59 8.01 -12.25
CA LEU A 273 -17.37 8.19 -13.01
C LEU A 273 -17.09 6.92 -13.82
N SER A 274 -17.13 7.04 -15.14
CA SER A 274 -16.69 5.98 -16.04
C SER A 274 -15.16 5.84 -15.91
N VAL A 275 -14.73 4.81 -15.19
CA VAL A 275 -13.32 4.45 -15.09
C VAL A 275 -12.91 3.53 -16.24
N PRO A 276 -11.67 3.65 -16.74
CA PRO A 276 -11.03 2.64 -17.56
C PRO A 276 -11.19 1.24 -16.97
N SER A 277 -11.71 0.28 -17.74
CA SER A 277 -11.86 -1.11 -17.27
C SER A 277 -10.56 -1.91 -17.31
N GLY A 278 -9.53 -1.39 -17.97
CA GLY A 278 -8.23 -2.05 -18.15
C GLY A 278 -7.19 -1.64 -17.11
N ILE A 279 -6.00 -2.23 -17.24
CA ILE A 279 -4.85 -1.86 -16.42
C ILE A 279 -4.22 -0.59 -16.98
N LEU A 280 -4.06 0.41 -16.11
CA LEU A 280 -3.39 1.67 -16.43
C LEU A 280 -1.88 1.48 -16.33
N ARG A 281 -1.16 1.78 -17.41
CA ARG A 281 0.31 1.72 -17.45
C ARG A 281 0.90 3.13 -17.40
N LEU A 282 1.91 3.29 -16.56
CA LEU A 282 2.79 4.46 -16.49
C LEU A 282 4.18 4.03 -16.97
N ASN A 283 4.61 4.58 -18.11
CA ASN A 283 5.91 4.30 -18.73
C ASN A 283 7.03 5.15 -18.10
N ARG A 284 7.14 5.08 -16.77
CA ARG A 284 8.13 5.78 -15.96
C ARG A 284 8.86 4.74 -15.11
N GLY A 285 10.16 4.62 -15.34
CA GLY A 285 11.04 3.70 -14.63
C GLY A 285 11.66 4.32 -13.38
N PHE A 286 12.30 3.49 -12.57
CA PHE A 286 12.99 3.90 -11.36
C PHE A 286 14.07 2.89 -10.98
N VAL A 287 14.98 3.29 -10.09
CA VAL A 287 16.03 2.43 -9.54
C VAL A 287 15.81 2.27 -8.05
N LEU A 288 15.99 1.04 -7.56
CA LEU A 288 16.08 0.75 -6.13
C LEU A 288 17.51 0.41 -5.76
N GLU A 289 18.06 1.11 -4.77
CA GLU A 289 19.38 0.79 -4.21
C GLU A 289 19.29 -0.20 -3.04
N PRO A 290 20.35 -1.00 -2.78
CA PRO A 290 20.35 -1.92 -1.64
C PRO A 290 20.17 -1.20 -0.29
N ASN A 291 19.30 -1.75 0.56
CA ASN A 291 18.92 -1.21 1.87
C ASN A 291 18.23 0.16 1.84
N GLU A 292 17.74 0.59 0.67
CA GLU A 292 16.98 1.82 0.53
C GLU A 292 15.51 1.61 0.89
N THR A 293 14.88 2.65 1.44
CA THR A 293 13.41 2.80 1.40
C THR A 293 13.09 3.92 0.43
N ARG A 294 12.42 3.58 -0.67
CA ARG A 294 12.06 4.49 -1.76
C ARG A 294 10.57 4.72 -1.75
N THR A 295 10.13 5.97 -1.77
CA THR A 295 8.70 6.31 -1.91
C THR A 295 8.43 6.82 -3.31
N LEU A 296 7.44 6.22 -3.99
CA LEU A 296 6.90 6.73 -5.24
C LEU A 296 5.49 7.27 -4.99
N THR A 297 5.34 8.58 -5.19
CA THR A 297 4.06 9.26 -5.05
C THR A 297 3.41 9.41 -6.43
N LEU A 298 2.27 8.76 -6.63
CA LEU A 298 1.42 8.92 -7.81
C LEU A 298 0.62 10.21 -7.64
N ASP A 299 1.08 11.26 -8.31
CA ASP A 299 0.51 12.61 -8.27
C ASP A 299 -0.51 12.76 -9.40
N PHE A 300 -1.78 12.51 -9.07
CA PHE A 300 -2.87 12.62 -10.03
C PHE A 300 -3.15 14.08 -10.31
N ASN A 301 -3.27 14.49 -11.56
CA ASN A 301 -3.84 15.79 -11.87
C ASN A 301 -5.34 15.63 -12.12
N VAL A 302 -6.17 15.78 -11.07
CA VAL A 302 -7.62 15.55 -11.19
C VAL A 302 -8.26 16.46 -12.23
N GLU A 303 -7.85 17.72 -12.30
CA GLU A 303 -8.36 18.71 -13.25
C GLU A 303 -8.14 18.28 -14.72
N LYS A 304 -6.97 17.68 -15.02
CA LYS A 304 -6.65 17.15 -16.36
C LYS A 304 -7.14 15.72 -16.57
N SER A 305 -7.41 14.99 -15.50
CA SER A 305 -7.78 13.57 -15.55
C SER A 305 -9.26 13.34 -15.78
N VAL A 306 -10.12 14.27 -15.36
CA VAL A 306 -11.56 14.13 -15.49
C VAL A 306 -12.05 14.82 -16.75
N ILE A 307 -12.72 14.07 -17.62
CA ILE A 307 -13.33 14.57 -18.85
C ILE A 307 -14.84 14.52 -18.68
N ARG A 308 -15.51 15.67 -18.79
CA ARG A 308 -16.97 15.72 -18.93
C ARG A 308 -17.35 15.33 -20.35
N THR A 309 -18.10 14.24 -20.50
CA THR A 309 -18.71 13.82 -21.76
C THR A 309 -20.11 14.40 -21.89
N GLY A 310 -20.78 14.21 -23.05
CA GLY A 310 -22.15 14.67 -23.23
C GLY A 310 -23.12 14.12 -22.17
N SER A 311 -24.20 14.85 -21.88
CA SER A 311 -25.25 14.45 -20.91
C SER A 311 -24.77 14.23 -19.47
N ASP A 312 -23.91 15.11 -18.95
CA ASP A 312 -23.45 15.10 -17.54
C ASP A 312 -22.76 13.80 -17.08
N GLN A 313 -22.21 13.06 -18.02
CA GLN A 313 -21.38 11.90 -17.75
C GLN A 313 -19.92 12.33 -17.58
N TYR A 314 -19.22 11.68 -16.66
CA TYR A 314 -17.79 11.92 -16.42
C TYR A 314 -17.00 10.68 -16.75
N LYS A 315 -15.86 10.87 -17.42
CA LYS A 315 -14.91 9.81 -17.75
C LYS A 315 -13.55 10.13 -17.17
N LEU A 316 -12.92 9.13 -16.56
CA LEU A 316 -11.55 9.23 -16.07
C LEU A 316 -10.57 8.88 -17.20
N LYS A 317 -9.62 9.78 -17.45
CA LYS A 317 -8.44 9.58 -18.30
C LYS A 317 -7.21 10.07 -17.53
N PRO A 318 -6.60 9.24 -16.67
CA PRO A 318 -5.63 9.71 -15.70
C PRO A 318 -4.42 10.38 -16.33
N VAL A 319 -4.11 11.56 -15.82
CA VAL A 319 -2.86 12.29 -16.02
C VAL A 319 -2.13 12.26 -14.69
N ILE A 320 -0.99 11.59 -14.63
CA ILE A 320 -0.29 11.26 -13.39
C ILE A 320 1.19 11.61 -13.57
N ALA A 321 1.76 12.33 -12.60
CA ALA A 321 3.20 12.41 -12.41
C ALA A 321 3.64 11.35 -11.38
N VAL A 322 4.85 10.81 -11.53
CA VAL A 322 5.41 9.87 -10.55
C VAL A 322 6.59 10.55 -9.87
N LEU A 323 6.34 11.03 -8.66
CA LEU A 323 7.35 11.75 -7.89
C LEU A 323 8.13 10.78 -7.02
N THR A 324 9.42 11.06 -6.85
CA THR A 324 10.29 10.29 -5.98
C THR A 324 10.65 11.12 -4.75
N GLU A 325 10.44 10.55 -3.57
CA GLU A 325 10.72 11.15 -2.27
C GLU A 325 11.74 10.32 -1.48
#